data_AF-A0A6S7GNF9-F1
#
_entry.id   AF-A0A6S7GNF9-F1
#
_cell.length_a   1.000
_cell.length_b   1.000
_cell.length_c   1.000
_cell.angle_alpha   90.00
_cell.angle_beta   90.00
_cell.angle_gamma   90.00
#
_symmetry.space_group_name_H-M   'P 1'
#
loop_
_entity.id
_entity.type
_entity.pdbx_description
1 polymer ?
#
loop_
_entity_poly.entity_id
_entity_poly.type
_entity_poly.pdbx_seq_one_letter_code
_entity_poly.pdbx_strand_id
1 'polypeptide(L)'
;MATALIRMPWLFLLVFVKMTQVNSQQGFTLVKYANVMQSLGKIKEVTVRSISECLQHCVSDCQCSRFDIREADMNCYLRRHRNETLKPQNGYSHFDIKQKPQEHCDAMGQCRSSINCCLTSNPCYNNATCAPTEDIRARFKCKCPERFTGKQCDKCASGYTGEHCQTRITSCRGYANGSRIPGIYDIRPSHDDKNKTLKVFCDFEKDSNISWTLMQSYSLEHNKMYQKPFYTDFPQNVGKLRNNFVKNSWFSYRLGKAVMESIQSDSIKWRVTCDFDKNLTAIKTDFMQGSKADVDIMKFNGFGICKKVDYVNIRGYHCSNCTAVLYQSSVYPFYIDARMSATKCEFTVENPKWCLLGGEDSFGLYNCVHPEHSMQCNTEVHH
;
A
#
# COMPACT_ATOMS: atom_id res chain seq x y z
N MET A 1 42.70 -49.30 -15.65
CA MET A 1 41.34 -49.31 -16.24
C MET A 1 40.47 -48.36 -15.45
N ALA A 2 40.19 -47.17 -16.00
CA ALA A 2 39.18 -46.25 -15.49
C ALA A 2 38.76 -45.32 -16.65
N THR A 3 37.53 -45.54 -17.08
CA THR A 3 36.57 -44.69 -17.80
C THR A 3 36.92 -43.20 -18.02
N ALA A 4 36.98 -42.79 -19.29
CA ALA A 4 36.82 -41.40 -19.72
C ALA A 4 35.55 -41.27 -20.58
N LEU A 5 34.54 -40.60 -20.02
CA LEU A 5 33.31 -40.19 -20.69
C LEU A 5 33.61 -39.12 -21.75
N ILE A 6 33.36 -39.43 -23.02
CA ILE A 6 33.38 -38.46 -24.11
C ILE A 6 32.09 -37.62 -24.01
N ARG A 7 32.23 -36.34 -23.65
CA ARG A 7 31.15 -35.35 -23.71
C ARG A 7 30.81 -35.05 -25.18
N MET A 8 29.59 -35.35 -25.59
CA MET A 8 28.99 -34.79 -26.82
C MET A 8 28.89 -33.26 -26.69
N PRO A 9 29.32 -32.49 -27.70
CA PRO A 9 29.11 -31.05 -27.70
C PRO A 9 27.65 -30.75 -28.02
N TRP A 10 27.03 -29.94 -27.17
CA TRP A 10 25.71 -29.36 -27.41
C TRP A 10 25.78 -28.47 -28.65
N LEU A 11 25.02 -28.80 -29.69
CA LEU A 11 24.75 -27.89 -30.80
C LEU A 11 23.98 -26.68 -30.26
N PHE A 12 24.69 -25.59 -29.98
CA PHE A 12 24.08 -24.25 -29.93
C PHE A 12 23.72 -23.87 -31.37
N LEU A 13 22.45 -24.03 -31.74
CA LEU A 13 21.88 -23.40 -32.92
C LEU A 13 21.87 -21.88 -32.68
N LEU A 14 22.98 -21.22 -33.05
CA LEU A 14 23.06 -19.78 -33.23
C LEU A 14 22.16 -19.42 -34.43
N VAL A 15 20.89 -19.10 -34.16
CA VAL A 15 20.04 -18.46 -35.15
C VAL A 15 20.57 -17.05 -35.34
N PHE A 16 21.38 -16.86 -36.37
CA PHE A 16 21.81 -15.55 -36.84
C PHE A 16 20.59 -14.81 -37.41
N VAL A 17 19.92 -14.01 -36.58
CA VAL A 17 18.91 -13.07 -37.07
C VAL A 17 19.64 -11.99 -37.88
N LYS A 18 19.50 -12.06 -39.20
CA LYS A 18 20.07 -11.11 -40.17
C LYS A 18 19.49 -9.71 -39.91
N MET A 19 20.22 -8.86 -39.18
CA MET A 19 19.85 -7.46 -38.97
C MET A 19 19.91 -6.72 -40.30
N THR A 20 18.74 -6.38 -40.84
CA THR A 20 18.62 -5.53 -42.03
C THR A 20 18.21 -4.13 -41.56
N GLN A 21 19.09 -3.15 -41.75
CA GLN A 21 18.79 -1.74 -41.51
C GLN A 21 17.83 -1.25 -42.61
N VAL A 22 16.65 -0.78 -42.22
CA VAL A 22 15.70 -0.12 -43.13
C VAL A 22 15.83 1.38 -42.91
N ASN A 23 16.50 2.08 -43.83
CA ASN A 23 16.87 3.49 -43.70
C ASN A 23 15.94 4.32 -44.61
N SER A 24 14.92 4.98 -44.05
CA SER A 24 14.06 5.88 -44.85
C SER A 24 13.43 7.06 -44.10
N GLN A 25 13.86 7.39 -42.86
CA GLN A 25 13.44 8.64 -42.20
C GLN A 25 14.62 9.30 -41.47
N GLN A 26 14.81 10.61 -41.71
CA GLN A 26 15.86 11.41 -41.03
C GLN A 26 15.64 11.34 -39.50
N GLY A 27 16.65 10.87 -38.77
CA GLY A 27 16.66 10.81 -37.29
C GLY A 27 16.53 9.42 -36.64
N PHE A 28 16.12 8.37 -37.37
CA PHE A 28 15.90 7.03 -36.81
C PHE A 28 16.65 5.93 -37.56
N THR A 29 16.94 4.85 -36.84
CA THR A 29 17.40 3.57 -37.38
C THR A 29 16.42 2.50 -36.93
N LEU A 30 15.82 1.81 -37.89
CA LEU A 30 14.99 0.64 -37.60
C LEU A 30 15.85 -0.61 -37.58
N VAL A 31 15.70 -1.41 -36.52
CA VAL A 31 16.25 -2.76 -36.45
C VAL A 31 15.12 -3.76 -36.62
N LYS A 32 15.14 -4.49 -37.74
CA LYS A 32 14.16 -5.52 -38.07
C LYS A 32 14.59 -6.87 -37.48
N TYR A 33 13.64 -7.57 -36.85
CA TYR A 33 13.74 -8.96 -36.47
C TYR A 33 12.61 -9.74 -37.16
N ALA A 34 12.96 -10.66 -38.05
CA ALA A 34 11.99 -11.42 -38.84
C ALA A 34 11.47 -12.66 -38.10
N ASN A 35 10.25 -13.08 -38.44
CA ASN A 35 9.54 -14.24 -37.88
C ASN A 35 9.43 -14.22 -36.36
N VAL A 36 9.28 -13.02 -35.79
CA VAL A 36 9.09 -12.81 -34.36
C VAL A 36 8.11 -11.67 -34.13
N MET A 37 7.48 -11.68 -32.94
CA MET A 37 6.61 -10.60 -32.51
C MET A 37 6.70 -10.38 -31.00
N GLN A 38 6.30 -9.19 -30.55
CA GLN A 38 6.07 -8.93 -29.14
C GLN A 38 4.68 -9.38 -28.72
N SER A 39 4.57 -10.16 -27.64
CA SER A 39 3.27 -10.65 -27.19
C SER A 39 2.48 -9.61 -26.38
N LEU A 40 3.14 -8.86 -25.50
CA LEU A 40 2.48 -7.90 -24.63
C LEU A 40 2.60 -6.47 -25.15
N GLY A 41 2.00 -5.53 -24.41
CA GLY A 41 2.16 -4.11 -24.68
C GLY A 41 1.53 -3.60 -25.98
N LYS A 42 0.53 -4.30 -26.54
CA LYS A 42 -0.30 -3.79 -27.65
C LYS A 42 -0.94 -2.47 -27.24
N ILE A 43 -0.76 -1.44 -28.06
CA ILE A 43 -1.39 -0.12 -27.89
C ILE A 43 -2.56 0.00 -28.85
N LYS A 44 -2.27 -0.16 -30.14
CA LYS A 44 -3.19 0.05 -31.24
C LYS A 44 -2.82 -0.86 -32.40
N GLU A 45 -3.81 -1.21 -33.21
CA GLU A 45 -3.65 -1.87 -34.49
C GLU A 45 -4.13 -0.94 -35.60
N VAL A 46 -3.38 -0.87 -36.69
CA VAL A 46 -3.68 -0.03 -37.84
C VAL A 46 -3.17 -0.71 -39.10
N THR A 47 -3.98 -0.77 -40.15
CA THR A 47 -3.54 -1.23 -41.46
C THR A 47 -2.80 -0.09 -42.14
N VAL A 48 -1.58 -0.36 -42.63
CA VAL A 48 -0.72 0.65 -43.28
C VAL A 48 -0.35 0.20 -44.68
N ARG A 49 0.19 1.10 -45.48
CA ARG A 49 0.70 0.84 -46.83
C ARG A 49 2.20 0.61 -46.85
N SER A 50 2.91 1.02 -45.81
CA SER A 50 4.37 0.90 -45.72
C SER A 50 4.88 0.80 -44.28
N ILE A 51 6.10 0.29 -44.13
CA ILE A 51 6.82 0.30 -42.84
C ILE A 51 6.99 1.74 -42.32
N SER A 52 7.24 2.70 -43.23
CA SER A 52 7.41 4.12 -42.88
C SER A 52 6.13 4.75 -42.33
N GLU A 53 4.96 4.35 -42.83
CA GLU A 53 3.66 4.80 -42.30
C GLU A 53 3.39 4.21 -40.91
N CYS A 54 3.75 2.95 -40.68
CA CYS A 54 3.71 2.34 -39.34
C CYS A 54 4.64 3.07 -38.36
N LEU A 55 5.86 3.43 -38.81
CA LEU A 55 6.77 4.26 -38.03
C LEU A 55 6.15 5.62 -37.70
N GLN A 56 5.52 6.30 -38.66
CA GLN A 56 4.83 7.58 -38.44
C GLN A 56 3.73 7.48 -37.38
N HIS A 57 2.91 6.44 -37.44
CA HIS A 57 1.91 6.15 -36.40
C HIS A 57 2.55 5.88 -35.03
N CYS A 58 3.69 5.18 -34.99
CA CYS A 58 4.40 4.96 -33.73
C CYS A 58 5.00 6.25 -33.16
N VAL A 59 5.71 7.03 -33.98
CA VAL A 59 6.38 8.26 -33.49
C VAL A 59 5.39 9.33 -33.04
N SER A 60 4.18 9.36 -33.61
CA SER A 60 3.12 10.28 -33.21
C SER A 60 2.39 9.88 -31.91
N ASP A 61 2.50 8.62 -31.48
CA ASP A 61 1.96 8.14 -30.20
C ASP A 61 3.06 8.02 -29.13
N CYS A 62 3.02 8.87 -28.10
CA CYS A 62 4.02 8.86 -27.02
C CYS A 62 4.19 7.51 -26.31
N GLN A 63 3.18 6.65 -26.37
CA GLN A 63 3.22 5.35 -25.70
C GLN A 63 3.96 4.31 -26.53
N CYS A 64 4.04 4.49 -27.85
CA CYS A 64 4.68 3.54 -28.75
C CYS A 64 6.19 3.69 -28.72
N SER A 65 6.95 2.61 -28.64
CA SER A 65 8.43 2.67 -28.74
C SER A 65 8.99 1.65 -29.72
N ARG A 66 8.13 0.77 -30.22
CA ARG A 66 8.41 -0.31 -31.17
C ARG A 66 7.11 -0.74 -31.83
N PHE A 67 7.19 -1.51 -32.90
CA PHE A 67 6.00 -2.01 -33.57
C PHE A 67 6.26 -3.36 -34.22
N ASP A 68 5.20 -4.16 -34.37
CA ASP A 68 5.22 -5.37 -35.18
C ASP A 68 4.45 -5.11 -36.48
N ILE A 69 4.83 -5.80 -37.56
CA ILE A 69 4.07 -5.82 -38.81
C ILE A 69 3.77 -7.26 -39.17
N ARG A 70 2.51 -7.55 -39.50
CA ARG A 70 2.14 -8.79 -40.20
C ARG A 70 2.36 -8.58 -41.69
N GLU A 71 3.25 -9.38 -42.28
CA GLU A 71 3.73 -9.16 -43.65
C GLU A 71 2.66 -9.48 -44.71
N ALA A 72 1.70 -10.35 -44.38
CA ALA A 72 0.65 -10.78 -45.33
C ALA A 72 -0.30 -9.65 -45.75
N ASP A 73 -0.56 -8.69 -44.87
CA ASP A 73 -1.60 -7.66 -45.07
C ASP A 73 -1.18 -6.27 -44.57
N MET A 74 0.09 -6.11 -44.19
CA MET A 74 0.62 -4.84 -43.66
C MET A 74 -0.15 -4.31 -42.44
N ASN A 75 -0.74 -5.19 -41.63
CA ASN A 75 -1.26 -4.78 -40.32
C ASN A 75 -0.10 -4.44 -39.38
N CYS A 76 -0.08 -3.18 -38.94
CA CYS A 76 0.88 -2.61 -38.01
C CYS A 76 0.32 -2.63 -36.59
N TYR A 77 1.10 -3.17 -35.66
CA TYR A 77 0.78 -3.26 -34.25
C TYR A 77 1.72 -2.34 -33.47
N LEU A 78 1.21 -1.23 -32.96
CA LEU A 78 1.98 -0.32 -32.13
C LEU A 78 2.18 -0.92 -30.74
N ARG A 79 3.42 -0.88 -30.24
CA ARG A 79 3.83 -1.58 -29.01
C ARG A 79 4.57 -0.67 -28.04
N ARG A 80 4.35 -0.90 -26.75
CA ARG A 80 5.14 -0.30 -25.65
C ARG A 80 6.40 -1.11 -25.37
N HIS A 81 7.44 -0.46 -24.86
CA HIS A 81 8.61 -1.15 -24.36
C HIS A 81 8.28 -2.08 -23.18
N ARG A 82 8.56 -3.37 -23.32
CA ARG A 82 8.55 -4.40 -22.26
C ARG A 82 9.88 -5.16 -22.28
N ASN A 83 10.41 -5.46 -21.10
CA ASN A 83 11.56 -6.36 -20.94
C ASN A 83 11.08 -7.82 -21.10
N GLU A 84 10.54 -8.15 -22.28
CA GLU A 84 10.09 -9.50 -22.63
C GLU A 84 10.88 -10.02 -23.83
N THR A 85 11.07 -11.34 -23.89
CA THR A 85 11.68 -12.01 -25.04
C THR A 85 10.70 -12.01 -26.21
N LEU A 86 11.19 -11.68 -27.41
CA LEU A 86 10.40 -11.79 -28.63
C LEU A 86 9.99 -13.25 -28.86
N LYS A 87 8.72 -13.47 -29.21
CA LYS A 87 8.20 -14.81 -29.46
C LYS A 87 8.31 -15.14 -30.95
N PRO A 88 8.76 -16.36 -31.32
CA PRO A 88 8.71 -16.83 -32.70
C PRO A 88 7.28 -16.77 -33.23
N GLN A 89 7.11 -16.15 -34.39
CA GLN A 89 5.84 -16.05 -35.09
C GLN A 89 6.08 -15.83 -36.58
N ASN A 90 5.81 -16.86 -37.40
CA ASN A 90 6.00 -16.79 -38.85
C ASN A 90 5.09 -15.73 -39.49
N GLY A 91 5.63 -15.00 -40.46
CA GLY A 91 4.91 -13.93 -41.18
C GLY A 91 4.77 -12.62 -40.40
N TYR A 92 5.44 -12.50 -39.26
CA TYR A 92 5.52 -11.26 -38.49
C TYR A 92 6.96 -10.76 -38.42
N SER A 93 7.11 -9.45 -38.41
CA SER A 93 8.39 -8.77 -38.24
C SER A 93 8.31 -7.74 -37.13
N HIS A 94 9.22 -7.82 -36.18
CA HIS A 94 9.38 -6.88 -35.08
C HIS A 94 10.37 -5.77 -35.45
N PHE A 95 10.07 -4.53 -35.07
CA PHE A 95 10.90 -3.37 -35.34
C PHE A 95 11.21 -2.59 -34.07
N ASP A 96 12.49 -2.53 -33.72
CA ASP A 96 13.00 -1.62 -32.70
C ASP A 96 13.40 -0.28 -33.34
N ILE A 97 12.99 0.81 -32.69
CA ILE A 97 13.34 2.17 -33.09
C ILE A 97 14.57 2.61 -32.30
N LYS A 98 15.71 2.78 -32.99
CA LYS A 98 16.93 3.36 -32.41
C LYS A 98 17.08 4.79 -32.90
N GLN A 99 17.26 5.73 -31.99
CA GLN A 99 17.56 7.11 -32.36
C GLN A 99 19.01 7.21 -32.83
N LYS A 100 19.26 7.91 -33.95
CA LYS A 100 20.63 8.34 -34.25
C LYS A 100 20.98 9.50 -33.30
N PRO A 101 22.23 9.66 -32.86
CA PRO A 101 22.65 10.80 -32.02
C PRO A 101 22.50 12.19 -32.67
N GLN A 102 21.81 12.29 -33.80
CA GLN A 102 21.77 13.47 -34.64
C GLN A 102 20.54 14.30 -34.30
N GLU A 103 20.77 15.60 -34.14
CA GLU A 103 19.75 16.57 -33.77
C GLU A 103 18.58 16.58 -34.77
N HIS A 104 17.35 16.51 -34.26
CA HIS A 104 16.13 16.67 -35.05
C HIS A 104 15.74 18.14 -35.05
N CYS A 105 16.00 18.85 -36.15
CA CYS A 105 15.70 20.26 -36.28
C CYS A 105 14.30 20.48 -36.85
N ASP A 106 13.51 21.34 -36.21
CA ASP A 106 12.26 21.82 -36.78
C ASP A 106 12.51 22.83 -37.93
N ALA A 107 11.45 23.20 -38.65
CA ALA A 107 11.52 24.16 -39.76
C ALA A 107 11.96 25.58 -39.33
N MET A 108 12.05 25.85 -38.02
CA MET A 108 12.50 27.11 -37.44
C MET A 108 13.97 27.02 -36.94
N GLY A 109 14.66 25.90 -37.21
CA GLY A 109 16.05 25.71 -36.81
C GLY A 109 16.24 25.33 -35.35
N GLN A 110 15.18 25.00 -34.60
CA GLN A 110 15.33 24.43 -33.26
C GLN A 110 15.64 22.94 -33.38
N CYS A 111 16.91 22.65 -33.23
CA CYS A 111 17.47 21.31 -33.16
C CYS A 111 17.19 20.70 -31.77
N ARG A 112 16.33 19.68 -31.72
CA ARG A 112 16.00 18.92 -30.52
C ARG A 112 16.59 17.52 -30.59
N SER A 113 17.06 17.04 -29.46
CA SER A 113 17.56 15.67 -29.28
C SER A 113 16.46 14.60 -29.33
N SER A 114 15.16 14.97 -29.33
CA SER A 114 14.03 14.01 -29.25
C SER A 114 12.74 14.47 -29.94
N ILE A 115 11.95 13.52 -30.46
CA ILE A 115 10.61 13.77 -30.98
C ILE A 115 9.70 14.21 -29.84
N ASN A 116 9.13 15.41 -29.95
CA ASN A 116 8.10 15.85 -29.03
C ASN A 116 6.74 15.23 -29.37
N CYS A 117 6.54 13.99 -28.95
CA CYS A 117 5.27 13.29 -29.14
C CYS A 117 4.12 13.91 -28.32
N CYS A 118 4.39 14.76 -27.32
CA CYS A 118 3.35 15.42 -26.52
C CYS A 118 2.56 16.46 -27.33
N LEU A 119 3.02 16.85 -28.53
CA LEU A 119 2.29 17.73 -29.45
C LEU A 119 1.22 16.99 -30.25
N THR A 120 1.42 15.69 -30.49
CA THR A 120 0.53 14.85 -31.31
C THR A 120 -0.23 13.80 -30.50
N SER A 121 0.16 13.59 -29.24
CA SER A 121 -0.43 12.62 -28.33
C SER A 121 -0.70 13.29 -26.98
N ASN A 122 -1.80 12.88 -26.32
CA ASN A 122 -2.08 13.26 -24.93
C ASN A 122 -2.00 12.04 -24.02
N PRO A 123 -0.78 11.57 -23.66
CA PRO A 123 -0.60 10.33 -22.92
C PRO A 123 -0.84 10.48 -21.40
N CYS A 124 -1.08 11.69 -20.91
CA CYS A 124 -1.21 12.00 -19.49
C CYS A 124 -2.67 12.26 -19.12
N TYR A 125 -3.20 11.54 -18.14
CA TYR A 125 -4.58 11.66 -17.67
C TYR A 125 -4.73 12.70 -16.55
N ASN A 126 -5.98 12.97 -16.16
CA ASN A 126 -6.32 13.79 -14.98
C ASN A 126 -5.67 15.18 -15.00
N ASN A 127 -5.70 15.87 -16.14
CA ASN A 127 -5.11 17.20 -16.35
C ASN A 127 -3.60 17.31 -16.05
N ALA A 128 -2.89 16.19 -16.12
CA ALA A 128 -1.44 16.17 -15.98
C ALA A 128 -0.73 16.79 -17.20
N THR A 129 0.47 17.33 -16.98
CA THR A 129 1.28 17.94 -18.05
C THR A 129 2.24 16.93 -18.65
N CYS A 130 2.22 16.77 -19.97
CA CYS A 130 3.16 15.92 -20.71
C CYS A 130 4.46 16.70 -20.98
N ALA A 131 5.61 16.08 -20.69
CA ALA A 131 6.92 16.56 -21.11
C ALA A 131 7.64 15.46 -21.91
N PRO A 132 8.16 15.73 -23.11
CA PRO A 132 8.95 14.75 -23.86
C PRO A 132 10.26 14.43 -23.12
N THR A 133 10.79 13.23 -23.34
CA THR A 133 12.07 12.80 -22.77
C THR A 133 13.05 12.42 -23.86
N GLU A 134 14.35 12.59 -23.61
CA GLU A 134 15.40 12.15 -24.52
C GLU A 134 15.52 10.62 -24.61
N ASP A 135 15.10 9.90 -23.58
CA ASP A 135 15.05 8.43 -23.61
C ASP A 135 13.92 7.95 -24.51
N ILE A 136 14.27 7.34 -25.66
CA ILE A 136 13.32 6.78 -26.63
C ILE A 136 12.49 5.60 -26.09
N ARG A 137 12.90 4.99 -24.97
CA ARG A 137 12.10 3.95 -24.28
C ARG A 137 11.06 4.57 -23.35
N ALA A 138 11.38 5.69 -22.71
CA ALA A 138 10.46 6.41 -21.84
C ALA A 138 9.48 7.28 -22.66
N ARG A 139 10.01 7.98 -23.69
CA ARG A 139 9.44 8.95 -24.65
C ARG A 139 8.78 10.19 -24.05
N PHE A 140 8.19 10.06 -22.89
CA PHE A 140 7.50 11.13 -22.17
C PHE A 140 7.55 10.89 -20.67
N LYS A 141 7.34 11.97 -19.93
CA LYS A 141 7.08 11.97 -18.50
C LYS A 141 5.87 12.83 -18.22
N CYS A 142 4.92 12.30 -17.45
CA CYS A 142 3.80 13.09 -16.97
C CYS A 142 4.15 13.76 -15.63
N LYS A 143 3.86 15.05 -15.52
CA LYS A 143 3.84 15.76 -14.24
C LYS A 143 2.43 15.65 -13.67
N CYS A 144 2.25 14.74 -12.71
CA CYS A 144 0.94 14.50 -12.11
C CYS A 144 0.54 15.62 -11.13
N PRO A 145 -0.75 15.99 -11.08
CA PRO A 145 -1.28 16.78 -9.97
C PRO A 145 -1.14 16.00 -8.65
N GLU A 146 -1.19 16.69 -7.50
CA GLU A 146 -1.03 16.13 -6.14
C GLU A 146 -1.87 14.87 -5.86
N ARG A 147 -3.04 14.83 -6.51
CA ARG A 147 -4.06 13.75 -6.60
C ARG A 147 -3.57 12.38 -7.03
N PHE A 148 -2.63 12.40 -7.95
CA PHE A 148 -2.48 11.35 -8.94
C PHE A 148 -1.04 10.88 -9.03
N THR A 149 -0.88 9.64 -9.46
CA THR A 149 0.41 8.98 -9.62
C THR A 149 0.34 7.96 -10.77
N GLY A 150 1.44 7.27 -11.02
CA GLY A 150 1.61 6.37 -12.16
C GLY A 150 2.25 7.07 -13.36
N LYS A 151 2.70 6.27 -14.35
CA LYS A 151 3.39 6.79 -15.54
C LYS A 151 2.53 7.79 -16.32
N GLN A 152 1.21 7.58 -16.32
CA GLN A 152 0.24 8.39 -17.04
C GLN A 152 -0.66 9.20 -16.10
N CYS A 153 -0.37 9.25 -14.80
CA CYS A 153 -1.22 9.89 -13.79
C CYS A 153 -2.64 9.31 -13.71
N ASP A 154 -2.76 8.01 -13.97
CA ASP A 154 -4.00 7.21 -14.03
C ASP A 154 -4.38 6.56 -12.69
N LYS A 155 -3.56 6.74 -11.65
CA LYS A 155 -3.76 6.12 -10.33
C LYS A 155 -3.86 7.18 -9.26
N CYS A 156 -4.54 6.86 -8.15
CA CYS A 156 -4.52 7.72 -6.98
C CYS A 156 -3.17 7.69 -6.28
N ALA A 157 -2.68 8.87 -5.90
CA ALA A 157 -1.54 8.99 -5.01
C ALA A 157 -1.87 8.43 -3.62
N SER A 158 -0.85 8.02 -2.87
CA SER A 158 -1.02 7.48 -1.52
C SER A 158 -1.83 8.42 -0.62
N GLY A 159 -2.79 7.87 0.11
CA GLY A 159 -3.73 8.62 0.96
C GLY A 159 -4.95 9.17 0.22
N TYR A 160 -5.15 8.82 -1.05
CA TYR A 160 -6.36 9.15 -1.82
C TYR A 160 -7.02 7.92 -2.43
N THR A 161 -8.34 8.00 -2.60
CA THR A 161 -9.19 6.96 -3.20
C THR A 161 -10.39 7.58 -3.92
N GLY A 162 -11.21 6.73 -4.55
CA GLY A 162 -12.34 7.11 -5.39
C GLY A 162 -11.97 7.18 -6.87
N GLU A 163 -13.00 7.20 -7.73
CA GLU A 163 -12.87 7.19 -9.19
C GLU A 163 -11.98 8.32 -9.74
N HIS A 164 -12.02 9.48 -9.09
CA HIS A 164 -11.23 10.67 -9.44
C HIS A 164 -10.25 11.08 -8.34
N CYS A 165 -9.90 10.16 -7.43
CA CYS A 165 -8.99 10.41 -6.32
C CYS A 165 -9.41 11.61 -5.44
N GLN A 166 -10.72 11.85 -5.37
CA GLN A 166 -11.33 12.98 -4.68
C GLN A 166 -11.41 12.75 -3.16
N THR A 167 -11.48 11.48 -2.75
CA THR A 167 -11.69 11.09 -1.36
C THR A 167 -10.35 10.91 -0.67
N ARG A 168 -10.17 11.54 0.49
CA ARG A 168 -9.02 11.32 1.37
C ARG A 168 -9.20 10.01 2.12
N ILE A 169 -8.14 9.24 2.24
CA ILE A 169 -8.13 8.05 3.10
C ILE A 169 -7.83 8.51 4.52
N THR A 170 -8.84 8.58 5.39
CA THR A 170 -8.71 9.02 6.79
C THR A 170 -8.20 7.92 7.72
N SER A 171 -8.34 6.66 7.32
CA SER A 171 -8.02 5.47 8.10
C SER A 171 -7.74 4.26 7.20
N CYS A 172 -7.37 3.13 7.79
CA CYS A 172 -7.14 1.88 7.05
C CYS A 172 -8.38 1.38 6.29
N ARG A 173 -9.58 1.85 6.61
CA ARG A 173 -10.82 1.55 5.87
C ARG A 173 -10.73 1.95 4.40
N GLY A 174 -10.11 3.10 4.10
CA GLY A 174 -10.04 3.61 2.72
C GLY A 174 -9.21 2.75 1.77
N TYR A 175 -8.50 1.75 2.30
CA TYR A 175 -7.75 0.75 1.55
C TYR A 175 -8.50 -0.57 1.29
N ALA A 176 -9.80 -0.65 1.63
CA ALA A 176 -10.60 -1.87 1.48
C ALA A 176 -10.58 -2.46 0.04
N ASN A 177 -10.49 -1.60 -0.98
CA ASN A 177 -10.45 -2.01 -2.40
C ASN A 177 -9.03 -2.23 -2.94
N GLY A 178 -7.99 -2.11 -2.10
CA GLY A 178 -6.59 -2.27 -2.46
C GLY A 178 -6.00 -3.60 -1.99
N SER A 179 -4.67 -3.71 -2.03
CA SER A 179 -3.95 -4.82 -1.39
C SER A 179 -4.13 -4.77 0.12
N ARG A 180 -4.77 -5.78 0.70
CA ARG A 180 -5.07 -5.87 2.14
C ARG A 180 -4.01 -6.68 2.88
N ILE A 181 -2.77 -6.19 2.81
CA ILE A 181 -1.62 -6.81 3.47
C ILE A 181 -1.28 -5.98 4.70
N PRO A 182 -1.16 -6.57 5.90
CA PRO A 182 -0.77 -5.82 7.09
C PRO A 182 0.53 -5.05 6.90
N GLY A 183 0.59 -3.79 7.32
CA GLY A 183 1.77 -2.95 7.08
C GLY A 183 1.55 -1.47 7.30
N ILE A 184 2.50 -0.65 6.84
CA ILE A 184 2.45 0.81 6.97
C ILE A 184 1.77 1.44 5.75
N TYR A 185 0.74 2.24 6.00
CA TYR A 185 -0.03 2.95 5.00
C TYR A 185 -0.09 4.45 5.29
N ASP A 186 -0.40 5.21 4.25
CA ASP A 186 -0.48 6.67 4.27
C ASP A 186 -1.94 7.12 4.42
N ILE A 187 -2.28 7.74 5.54
CA ILE A 187 -3.60 8.34 5.77
C ILE A 187 -3.53 9.87 5.74
N ARG A 188 -4.66 10.53 5.54
CA ARG A 188 -4.86 11.99 5.53
C ARG A 188 -6.06 12.34 6.40
N PRO A 189 -5.87 12.42 7.74
CA PRO A 189 -6.94 12.74 8.69
C PRO A 189 -7.60 14.10 8.38
N SER A 190 -8.88 14.25 8.73
CA SER A 190 -9.69 15.43 8.39
C SER A 190 -9.27 16.72 9.11
N HIS A 191 -8.57 16.60 10.23
CA HIS A 191 -8.21 17.74 11.11
C HIS A 191 -6.78 18.27 10.92
N ASP A 192 -5.99 17.76 9.96
CA ASP A 192 -4.65 18.28 9.68
C ASP A 192 -4.72 19.34 8.57
N ASP A 193 -4.76 20.62 8.97
CA ASP A 193 -4.89 21.82 8.11
C ASP A 193 -3.79 21.96 7.03
N LYS A 194 -2.80 21.06 7.00
CA LYS A 194 -1.66 21.11 6.08
C LYS A 194 -1.62 20.01 5.02
N ASN A 195 -2.76 19.37 4.68
CA ASN A 195 -2.76 18.25 3.71
C ASN A 195 -1.75 17.15 4.09
N LYS A 196 -1.39 17.05 5.38
CA LYS A 196 -0.22 16.29 5.82
C LYS A 196 -0.55 14.81 5.79
N THR A 197 0.23 14.07 5.02
CA THR A 197 0.19 12.62 5.01
C THR A 197 0.79 12.08 6.30
N LEU A 198 0.07 11.17 6.95
CA LEU A 198 0.51 10.48 8.16
C LEU A 198 0.65 8.98 7.90
N LYS A 199 1.73 8.38 8.39
CA LYS A 199 1.92 6.94 8.36
C LYS A 199 1.26 6.29 9.56
N VAL A 200 0.51 5.22 9.33
CA VAL A 200 -0.13 4.37 10.35
C VAL A 200 0.07 2.91 10.01
N PHE A 201 0.02 2.04 11.02
CA PHE A 201 -0.06 0.61 10.79
C PHE A 201 -1.52 0.22 10.53
N CYS A 202 -1.73 -0.54 9.45
CA CYS A 202 -3.00 -1.16 9.12
C CYS A 202 -2.88 -2.67 9.31
N ASP A 203 -3.81 -3.24 10.07
CA ASP A 203 -4.08 -4.68 10.05
C ASP A 203 -5.37 -4.95 9.27
N PHE A 204 -5.38 -6.02 8.49
CA PHE A 204 -6.54 -6.43 7.71
C PHE A 204 -6.88 -7.87 8.07
N GLU A 205 -8.10 -8.08 8.54
CA GLU A 205 -8.55 -9.43 8.80
C GLU A 205 -8.70 -10.22 7.50
N LYS A 206 -8.25 -11.47 7.55
CA LYS A 206 -8.46 -12.43 6.48
C LYS A 206 -9.95 -12.73 6.34
N ASP A 207 -10.42 -12.83 5.11
CA ASP A 207 -11.78 -13.26 4.75
C ASP A 207 -12.94 -12.40 5.28
N SER A 208 -12.67 -11.22 5.85
CA SER A 208 -13.68 -10.22 6.22
C SER A 208 -13.37 -8.88 5.57
N ASN A 209 -14.27 -7.89 5.60
CA ASN A 209 -13.99 -6.51 5.14
C ASN A 209 -13.41 -5.62 6.26
N ILE A 210 -12.86 -6.25 7.30
CA ILE A 210 -12.42 -5.54 8.49
C ILE A 210 -10.99 -5.02 8.30
N SER A 211 -10.85 -3.70 8.53
CA SER A 211 -9.58 -2.97 8.53
C SER A 211 -9.38 -2.28 9.87
N TRP A 212 -8.25 -2.54 10.52
CA TRP A 212 -7.86 -1.96 11.80
C TRP A 212 -6.79 -0.90 11.61
N THR A 213 -6.96 0.25 12.25
CA THR A 213 -5.96 1.34 12.29
C THR A 213 -5.34 1.40 13.68
N LEU A 214 -4.02 1.29 13.77
CA LEU A 214 -3.29 1.39 15.04
C LEU A 214 -3.34 2.80 15.60
N MET A 215 -3.84 2.93 16.84
CA MET A 215 -3.91 4.21 17.57
C MET A 215 -2.80 4.36 18.59
N GLN A 216 -2.51 3.29 19.32
CA GLN A 216 -1.59 3.29 20.44
C GLN A 216 -0.91 1.92 20.58
N SER A 217 0.38 1.92 20.91
CA SER A 217 1.18 0.71 21.14
C SER A 217 2.34 1.05 22.07
N TYR A 218 2.56 0.27 23.12
CA TYR A 218 3.71 0.47 24.00
C TYR A 218 4.14 -0.82 24.72
N SER A 219 5.41 -0.89 25.11
CA SER A 219 5.93 -1.96 25.96
C SER A 219 5.65 -1.68 27.44
N LEU A 220 5.65 -2.71 28.27
CA LEU A 220 5.49 -2.58 29.73
C LEU A 220 6.48 -1.58 30.35
N GLU A 221 7.72 -1.51 29.86
CA GLU A 221 8.74 -0.56 30.31
C GLU A 221 8.28 0.90 30.17
N HIS A 222 7.48 1.20 29.14
CA HIS A 222 6.92 2.52 28.90
C HIS A 222 5.56 2.74 29.57
N ASN A 223 5.00 1.76 30.29
CA ASN A 223 3.63 1.81 30.80
C ASN A 223 3.30 3.11 31.54
N LYS A 224 4.19 3.58 32.43
CA LYS A 224 3.98 4.81 33.20
C LYS A 224 3.71 6.04 32.33
N MET A 225 4.33 6.11 31.15
CA MET A 225 4.15 7.21 30.19
C MET A 225 2.77 7.18 29.54
N TYR A 226 2.17 6.00 29.38
CA TYR A 226 0.90 5.77 28.68
C TYR A 226 -0.33 5.74 29.61
N GLN A 227 -0.15 6.10 30.89
CA GLN A 227 -1.19 6.27 31.89
C GLN A 227 -2.04 7.53 31.62
N LYS A 228 -2.64 7.62 30.43
CA LYS A 228 -3.42 8.75 29.94
C LYS A 228 -4.67 8.25 29.20
N PRO A 229 -5.87 8.77 29.50
CA PRO A 229 -7.08 8.41 28.77
C PRO A 229 -6.98 8.82 27.30
N PHE A 230 -7.75 8.19 26.41
CA PHE A 230 -7.70 8.46 24.96
C PHE A 230 -8.15 9.87 24.59
N TYR A 231 -8.97 10.53 25.40
CA TYR A 231 -9.40 11.93 25.20
C TYR A 231 -8.36 12.99 25.61
N THR A 232 -7.19 12.57 26.11
CA THR A 232 -6.04 13.45 26.37
C THR A 232 -5.09 13.43 25.18
N ASP A 233 -4.72 14.61 24.68
CA ASP A 233 -3.73 14.74 23.61
C ASP A 233 -2.32 14.45 24.14
N PHE A 234 -1.72 13.39 23.60
CA PHE A 234 -0.41 12.91 24.03
C PHE A 234 0.27 12.10 22.91
N PRO A 235 0.61 12.72 21.77
CA PRO A 235 1.23 12.02 20.66
C PRO A 235 2.63 11.51 21.06
N GLN A 236 2.94 10.27 20.70
CA GLN A 236 4.26 9.65 20.91
C GLN A 236 4.76 9.04 19.60
N ASN A 237 5.97 9.42 19.20
CA ASN A 237 6.66 8.91 18.00
C ASN A 237 5.84 8.97 16.69
N VAL A 238 4.88 9.90 16.60
CA VAL A 238 4.11 10.17 15.38
C VAL A 238 5.06 10.61 14.26
N GLY A 239 4.92 10.02 13.07
CA GLY A 239 5.79 10.30 11.91
C GLY A 239 7.17 9.61 11.95
N LYS A 240 7.50 8.87 13.02
CA LYS A 240 8.70 8.01 13.06
C LYS A 240 8.46 6.63 12.44
N LEU A 241 7.21 6.27 12.13
CA LEU A 241 6.89 5.05 11.39
C LEU A 241 7.51 5.12 9.98
N ARG A 242 8.43 4.19 9.69
CA ARG A 242 9.10 4.06 8.40
C ARG A 242 8.62 2.78 7.69
N ASN A 243 8.82 2.71 6.37
CA ASN A 243 8.35 1.61 5.52
C ASN A 243 8.91 0.23 5.93
N ASN A 244 10.02 0.21 6.67
CA ASN A 244 10.43 -0.94 7.46
C ASN A 244 9.97 -0.64 8.89
N PHE A 245 8.82 -1.19 9.30
CA PHE A 245 8.36 -1.12 10.68
C PHE A 245 9.44 -1.78 11.54
N VAL A 246 10.40 -0.98 11.99
CA VAL A 246 11.49 -1.48 12.82
C VAL A 246 10.83 -2.01 14.07
N LYS A 247 11.20 -3.22 14.47
CA LYS A 247 10.87 -3.89 15.74
C LYS A 247 10.75 -2.92 16.94
N ASN A 248 11.46 -1.79 16.90
CA ASN A 248 11.51 -0.75 17.93
C ASN A 248 10.34 0.26 17.95
N SER A 249 9.46 0.32 16.94
CA SER A 249 8.34 1.29 16.91
C SER A 249 7.10 0.82 17.69
N TRP A 250 6.98 -0.48 17.99
CA TRP A 250 5.90 -1.04 18.81
C TRP A 250 6.04 -0.72 20.31
N PHE A 251 7.23 -0.30 20.75
CA PHE A 251 7.48 -0.12 22.19
C PHE A 251 7.00 1.25 22.70
N SER A 252 6.75 2.20 21.80
CA SER A 252 6.24 3.52 22.15
C SER A 252 5.68 4.22 20.91
N TYR A 253 4.37 4.18 20.74
CA TYR A 253 3.64 4.88 19.68
C TYR A 253 2.25 5.29 20.17
N ARG A 254 1.86 6.54 19.93
CA ARG A 254 0.49 7.04 20.16
C ARG A 254 0.17 8.15 19.19
N LEU A 255 -0.98 8.04 18.52
CA LEU A 255 -1.51 9.12 17.70
C LEU A 255 -1.98 10.30 18.56
N GLY A 256 -1.92 11.51 18.01
CA GLY A 256 -2.51 12.69 18.65
C GLY A 256 -4.03 12.57 18.72
N LYS A 257 -4.65 13.24 19.69
CA LYS A 257 -6.09 13.19 19.96
C LYS A 257 -6.91 13.49 18.72
N ALA A 258 -6.64 14.60 18.03
CA ALA A 258 -7.40 15.03 16.86
C ALA A 258 -7.34 14.00 15.71
N VAL A 259 -6.21 13.30 15.55
CA VAL A 259 -6.07 12.21 14.57
C VAL A 259 -6.88 11.00 15.01
N MET A 260 -6.78 10.61 16.29
CA MET A 260 -7.59 9.51 16.82
C MET A 260 -9.08 9.79 16.70
N GLU A 261 -9.54 11.02 16.97
CA GLU A 261 -10.92 11.45 16.76
C GLU A 261 -11.34 11.38 15.29
N SER A 262 -10.47 11.81 14.36
CA SER A 262 -10.72 11.68 12.92
C SER A 262 -10.91 10.23 12.50
N ILE A 263 -10.08 9.31 12.99
CA ILE A 263 -10.19 7.87 12.68
C ILE A 263 -11.43 7.29 13.38
N GLN A 264 -11.71 7.69 14.63
CA GLN A 264 -12.88 7.20 15.33
C GLN A 264 -14.20 7.71 14.75
N SER A 265 -14.20 8.84 14.05
CA SER A 265 -15.41 9.46 13.51
C SER A 265 -16.22 8.52 12.61
N ASP A 266 -15.55 7.70 11.80
CA ASP A 266 -16.14 6.71 10.90
C ASP A 266 -15.86 5.26 11.33
N SER A 267 -15.37 5.04 12.55
CA SER A 267 -15.15 3.72 13.16
C SER A 267 -16.43 3.20 13.84
N ILE A 268 -16.62 1.88 13.85
CA ILE A 268 -17.73 1.18 14.53
C ILE A 268 -17.26 0.26 15.66
N LYS A 269 -15.97 -0.11 15.69
CA LYS A 269 -15.39 -1.04 16.66
C LYS A 269 -14.01 -0.57 17.12
N TRP A 270 -13.60 -1.07 18.27
CA TRP A 270 -12.25 -0.94 18.81
C TRP A 270 -11.77 -2.28 19.34
N ARG A 271 -10.46 -2.49 19.37
CA ARG A 271 -9.84 -3.64 20.00
C ARG A 271 -8.57 -3.26 20.74
N VAL A 272 -8.27 -4.02 21.78
CA VAL A 272 -7.00 -4.03 22.49
C VAL A 272 -6.46 -5.44 22.45
N THR A 273 -5.20 -5.62 22.09
CA THR A 273 -4.56 -6.94 21.95
C THR A 273 -3.13 -6.87 22.42
N CYS A 274 -2.66 -7.93 23.07
CA CYS A 274 -1.27 -8.04 23.49
C CYS A 274 -0.44 -8.96 22.57
N ASP A 275 0.89 -8.80 22.60
CA ASP A 275 1.88 -9.58 21.83
C ASP A 275 1.66 -9.60 20.30
N PHE A 276 1.06 -8.53 19.76
CA PHE A 276 0.78 -8.41 18.32
C PHE A 276 2.05 -8.43 17.44
N ASP A 277 3.15 -7.86 17.94
CA ASP A 277 4.42 -7.74 17.23
C ASP A 277 5.06 -9.09 16.87
N LYS A 278 4.77 -10.13 17.66
CA LYS A 278 5.31 -11.49 17.47
C LYS A 278 4.70 -12.19 16.25
N ASN A 279 3.41 -11.95 15.98
CA ASN A 279 2.65 -12.70 14.98
C ASN A 279 2.08 -11.85 13.85
N LEU A 280 2.16 -10.51 13.94
CA LEU A 280 1.58 -9.55 12.99
C LEU A 280 0.11 -9.87 12.65
N THR A 281 -0.60 -10.45 13.61
CA THR A 281 -1.98 -10.88 13.55
C THR A 281 -2.47 -10.92 14.99
N ALA A 282 -3.70 -10.46 15.24
CA ALA A 282 -4.27 -10.49 16.58
C ALA A 282 -4.36 -11.93 17.11
N ILE A 283 -3.67 -12.20 18.22
CA ILE A 283 -3.86 -13.42 19.00
C ILE A 283 -5.03 -13.13 19.94
N LYS A 284 -6.02 -14.03 20.00
CA LYS A 284 -7.19 -13.83 20.87
C LYS A 284 -6.94 -14.14 22.34
N THR A 285 -5.70 -14.43 22.73
CA THR A 285 -5.28 -14.51 24.13
C THR A 285 -4.82 -13.12 24.55
N ASP A 286 -5.34 -12.60 25.66
CA ASP A 286 -5.14 -11.21 26.07
C ASP A 286 -5.59 -10.22 24.99
N PHE A 287 -6.89 -10.30 24.72
CA PHE A 287 -7.58 -9.53 23.68
C PHE A 287 -8.94 -9.06 24.19
N MET A 288 -9.31 -7.82 23.86
CA MET A 288 -10.64 -7.27 24.13
C MET A 288 -11.12 -6.48 22.93
N GLN A 289 -12.37 -6.65 22.55
CA GLN A 289 -13.01 -5.92 21.45
C GLN A 289 -14.38 -5.42 21.89
N GLY A 290 -14.74 -4.22 21.45
CA GLY A 290 -16.07 -3.64 21.67
C GLY A 290 -16.55 -2.79 20.51
N SER A 291 -17.85 -2.50 20.55
CA SER A 291 -18.48 -1.57 19.62
C SER A 291 -18.33 -0.13 20.11
N LYS A 292 -18.25 0.83 19.18
CA LYS A 292 -18.32 2.27 19.50
C LYS A 292 -19.70 2.65 20.09
N ALA A 293 -20.76 1.95 19.69
CA ALA A 293 -22.12 2.20 20.17
C ALA A 293 -22.25 1.92 21.67
N ASP A 294 -21.62 0.86 22.17
CA ASP A 294 -21.62 0.51 23.60
C ASP A 294 -20.57 1.32 24.38
N VAL A 295 -19.37 1.48 23.79
CA VAL A 295 -18.22 2.17 24.39
C VAL A 295 -17.46 2.95 23.32
N ASP A 296 -17.71 4.26 23.23
CA ASP A 296 -16.84 5.17 22.49
C ASP A 296 -15.58 5.46 23.33
N ILE A 297 -14.47 4.78 23.06
CA ILE A 297 -13.21 4.91 23.83
C ILE A 297 -12.66 6.34 23.83
N MET A 298 -13.01 7.18 22.85
CA MET A 298 -12.58 8.58 22.80
C MET A 298 -13.43 9.49 23.70
N LYS A 299 -14.55 9.00 24.23
CA LYS A 299 -15.47 9.78 25.07
C LYS A 299 -15.76 9.14 26.42
N PHE A 300 -15.53 7.84 26.54
CA PHE A 300 -15.86 7.08 27.74
C PHE A 300 -15.11 7.64 28.95
N ASN A 301 -15.84 8.09 29.96
CA ASN A 301 -15.32 8.51 31.25
C ASN A 301 -16.09 7.75 32.34
N GLY A 302 -15.41 6.82 33.00
CA GLY A 302 -16.02 5.93 33.98
C GLY A 302 -14.98 5.27 34.87
N PHE A 303 -15.37 4.98 36.11
CA PHE A 303 -14.51 4.32 37.08
C PHE A 303 -15.24 3.10 37.63
N GLY A 304 -14.88 1.92 37.17
CA GLY A 304 -15.46 0.68 37.66
C GLY A 304 -16.87 0.41 37.13
N ILE A 305 -17.15 0.77 35.87
CA ILE A 305 -18.48 0.69 35.26
C ILE A 305 -18.59 -0.56 34.39
N CYS A 306 -19.64 -1.37 34.59
CA CYS A 306 -19.96 -2.47 33.68
C CYS A 306 -20.35 -1.93 32.31
N LYS A 307 -19.61 -2.36 31.29
CA LYS A 307 -19.87 -2.03 29.90
C LYS A 307 -19.88 -3.29 29.06
N LYS A 308 -20.75 -3.28 28.04
CA LYS A 308 -20.85 -4.37 27.09
C LYS A 308 -19.62 -4.39 26.18
N VAL A 309 -19.07 -5.58 25.97
CA VAL A 309 -17.97 -5.86 25.04
C VAL A 309 -18.37 -6.98 24.08
N ASP A 310 -17.84 -6.95 22.85
CA ASP A 310 -18.11 -7.99 21.86
C ASP A 310 -17.45 -9.31 22.28
N TYR A 311 -16.21 -9.21 22.75
CA TYR A 311 -15.40 -10.32 23.19
C TYR A 311 -14.29 -9.82 24.11
N VAL A 312 -14.01 -10.56 25.17
CA VAL A 312 -12.84 -10.35 26.03
C VAL A 312 -12.23 -11.69 26.36
N ASN A 313 -10.91 -11.75 26.39
CA ASN A 313 -10.13 -12.89 26.82
C ASN A 313 -8.92 -12.39 27.60
N ILE A 314 -8.82 -12.82 28.85
CA ILE A 314 -7.68 -12.57 29.73
C ILE A 314 -7.18 -13.92 30.20
N ARG A 315 -5.92 -14.27 29.89
CA ARG A 315 -5.31 -15.56 30.27
C ARG A 315 -6.10 -16.81 29.84
N GLY A 316 -6.84 -16.75 28.74
CA GLY A 316 -7.65 -17.85 28.23
C GLY A 316 -9.10 -17.88 28.75
N TYR A 317 -9.41 -17.16 29.83
CA TYR A 317 -10.78 -16.95 30.29
C TYR A 317 -11.45 -15.92 29.39
N HIS A 318 -12.54 -16.30 28.74
CA HIS A 318 -13.18 -15.47 27.74
C HIS A 318 -14.69 -15.42 27.91
N CYS A 319 -15.26 -14.30 27.47
CA CYS A 319 -16.69 -14.19 27.20
C CYS A 319 -16.90 -13.56 25.82
N SER A 320 -18.09 -13.79 25.27
CA SER A 320 -18.59 -13.07 24.08
C SER A 320 -19.90 -12.38 24.44
N ASN A 321 -20.11 -11.17 23.90
CA ASN A 321 -21.34 -10.40 24.07
C ASN A 321 -21.78 -10.29 25.53
N CYS A 322 -20.82 -10.00 26.43
CA CYS A 322 -21.06 -9.88 27.86
C CYS A 322 -20.59 -8.53 28.39
N THR A 323 -20.84 -8.28 29.67
CA THR A 323 -20.39 -7.10 30.39
C THR A 323 -19.07 -7.33 31.12
N ALA A 324 -18.18 -6.33 31.08
CA ALA A 324 -16.94 -6.28 31.83
C ALA A 324 -16.75 -4.90 32.47
N VAL A 325 -16.01 -4.84 33.58
CA VAL A 325 -15.73 -3.56 34.25
C VAL A 325 -14.67 -2.80 33.45
N LEU A 326 -15.01 -1.62 32.97
CA LEU A 326 -14.07 -0.71 32.30
C LEU A 326 -13.81 0.54 33.14
N TYR A 327 -12.58 1.05 32.99
CA TYR A 327 -12.10 2.27 33.60
C TYR A 327 -11.51 3.17 32.53
N GLN A 328 -11.76 4.48 32.64
CA GLN A 328 -11.05 5.55 31.95
C GLN A 328 -11.45 6.87 32.61
N SER A 329 -10.51 7.69 33.08
CA SER A 329 -10.80 8.99 33.70
C SER A 329 -9.67 9.99 33.43
N SER A 330 -9.78 11.22 33.92
CA SER A 330 -8.73 12.23 33.75
C SER A 330 -7.35 11.79 34.26
N VAL A 331 -7.32 10.86 35.22
CA VAL A 331 -6.10 10.34 35.85
C VAL A 331 -5.83 8.86 35.57
N TYR A 332 -6.74 8.16 34.88
CA TYR A 332 -6.62 6.73 34.60
C TYR A 332 -6.72 6.46 33.09
N PRO A 333 -5.88 5.57 32.52
CA PRO A 333 -6.00 5.17 31.13
C PRO A 333 -7.27 4.35 30.91
N PHE A 334 -7.54 3.97 29.66
CA PHE A 334 -8.50 2.92 29.38
C PHE A 334 -7.93 1.57 29.83
N TYR A 335 -8.63 0.84 30.70
CA TYR A 335 -8.22 -0.50 31.15
C TYR A 335 -9.41 -1.31 31.69
N ILE A 336 -9.20 -2.61 31.91
CA ILE A 336 -10.13 -3.55 32.56
C ILE A 336 -9.53 -4.05 33.87
N ASP A 337 -10.40 -4.30 34.86
CA ASP A 337 -10.04 -5.02 36.08
C ASP A 337 -10.84 -6.34 36.11
N ALA A 338 -10.14 -7.47 36.01
CA ALA A 338 -10.77 -8.78 35.91
C ALA A 338 -11.44 -9.22 37.22
N ARG A 339 -10.92 -8.81 38.39
CA ARG A 339 -11.52 -9.10 39.70
C ARG A 339 -12.82 -8.33 39.87
N MET A 340 -12.80 -7.05 39.55
CA MET A 340 -13.97 -6.18 39.63
C MET A 340 -15.03 -6.62 38.63
N SER A 341 -14.62 -7.08 37.45
CA SER A 341 -15.50 -7.72 36.47
C SER A 341 -16.19 -8.94 37.08
N ALA A 342 -15.46 -9.86 37.69
CA ALA A 342 -16.02 -11.07 38.29
C ALA A 342 -16.99 -10.79 39.45
N THR A 343 -16.91 -9.62 40.08
CA THR A 343 -17.77 -9.21 41.20
C THR A 343 -19.02 -8.45 40.75
N LYS A 344 -18.96 -7.71 39.64
CA LYS A 344 -20.00 -6.74 39.24
C LYS A 344 -20.66 -7.02 37.90
N CYS A 345 -19.97 -7.71 37.00
CA CYS A 345 -20.41 -7.94 35.62
C CYS A 345 -20.38 -9.44 35.29
N GLU A 346 -20.69 -9.77 34.03
CA GLU A 346 -20.76 -11.16 33.57
C GLU A 346 -19.39 -11.80 33.30
N PHE A 347 -18.38 -10.99 32.93
CA PHE A 347 -17.04 -11.52 32.69
C PHE A 347 -16.35 -11.93 34.00
N THR A 348 -15.92 -13.19 34.07
CA THR A 348 -15.24 -13.77 35.22
C THR A 348 -13.90 -14.40 34.81
N VAL A 349 -12.91 -14.34 35.70
CA VAL A 349 -11.66 -15.11 35.60
C VAL A 349 -11.51 -15.96 36.85
N GLU A 350 -10.93 -17.15 36.74
CA GLU A 350 -10.58 -17.93 37.92
C GLU A 350 -9.32 -17.39 38.58
N ASN A 351 -9.30 -17.43 39.92
CA ASN A 351 -8.18 -16.99 40.75
C ASN A 351 -7.62 -15.61 40.36
N PRO A 352 -8.45 -14.54 40.31
CA PRO A 352 -7.96 -13.22 39.96
C PRO A 352 -6.88 -12.78 40.94
N LYS A 353 -5.86 -12.06 40.46
CA LYS A 353 -4.80 -11.52 41.33
C LYS A 353 -5.37 -10.51 42.35
N TRP A 354 -4.92 -10.64 43.60
CA TRP A 354 -5.27 -9.72 44.69
C TRP A 354 -4.11 -8.75 44.94
N CYS A 355 -4.37 -7.45 44.80
CA CYS A 355 -3.44 -6.40 45.19
C CYS A 355 -4.15 -5.33 46.02
N LEU A 356 -4.02 -5.38 47.35
CA LEU A 356 -4.62 -4.42 48.29
C LEU A 356 -6.08 -4.03 47.90
N LEU A 357 -6.37 -2.74 47.68
CA LEU A 357 -7.69 -2.22 47.31
C LEU A 357 -8.07 -2.38 45.82
N GLY A 358 -7.20 -2.98 44.99
CA GLY A 358 -7.41 -3.19 43.55
C GLY A 358 -7.58 -4.66 43.15
N GLY A 359 -7.73 -4.89 41.86
CA GLY A 359 -7.82 -6.22 41.24
C GLY A 359 -6.79 -6.43 40.15
N GLU A 360 -6.96 -7.51 39.39
CA GLU A 360 -6.09 -7.86 38.26
C GLU A 360 -6.32 -6.88 37.09
N ASP A 361 -5.40 -5.92 36.94
CA ASP A 361 -5.46 -4.90 35.90
C ASP A 361 -4.91 -5.45 34.57
N SER A 362 -5.59 -5.18 33.47
CA SER A 362 -5.15 -5.54 32.11
C SER A 362 -5.48 -4.46 31.08
N PHE A 363 -4.83 -4.51 29.92
CA PHE A 363 -5.11 -3.64 28.76
C PHE A 363 -4.98 -2.14 28.99
N GLY A 364 -3.94 -1.68 29.71
CA GLY A 364 -3.66 -0.23 29.84
C GLY A 364 -3.09 0.18 31.19
N LEU A 365 -3.47 -0.53 32.24
CA LEU A 365 -2.95 -0.39 33.59
C LEU A 365 -2.29 -1.70 34.00
N TYR A 366 -1.09 -1.61 34.57
CA TYR A 366 -0.28 -2.78 34.96
C TYR A 366 0.24 -2.61 36.39
N ASN A 367 -0.59 -2.10 37.29
CA ASN A 367 -0.23 -1.96 38.70
C ASN A 367 -0.36 -3.31 39.43
N CYS A 368 -1.39 -4.10 39.09
CA CYS A 368 -1.59 -5.44 39.60
C CYS A 368 -1.72 -6.46 38.46
N VAL A 369 -0.59 -6.95 37.95
CA VAL A 369 -0.55 -7.87 36.79
C VAL A 369 -0.45 -9.33 37.22
N HIS A 370 -1.28 -10.21 36.67
CA HIS A 370 -1.12 -11.65 36.82
C HIS A 370 0.09 -12.16 36.00
N PRO A 371 0.96 -13.05 36.53
CA PRO A 371 2.17 -13.48 35.84
C PRO A 371 1.97 -14.12 34.46
N GLU A 372 0.80 -14.69 34.22
CA GLU A 372 0.42 -15.35 32.95
C GLU A 372 -0.12 -14.38 31.88
N HIS A 373 -0.26 -13.09 32.18
CA HIS A 373 -0.75 -12.09 31.21
C HIS A 373 0.37 -11.62 30.28
N SER A 374 0.12 -11.58 28.97
CA SER A 374 1.03 -11.04 27.95
C SER A 374 1.33 -9.55 28.20
N MET A 375 2.59 -9.14 27.99
CA MET A 375 3.13 -7.90 28.59
C MET A 375 3.30 -6.71 27.61
N GLN A 376 2.92 -6.83 26.34
CA GLN A 376 2.98 -5.73 25.37
C GLN A 376 1.65 -5.56 24.65
N CYS A 377 0.99 -4.41 24.75
CA CYS A 377 -0.37 -4.27 24.23
C CYS A 377 -0.56 -3.10 23.25
N ASN A 378 -1.47 -3.32 22.31
CA ASN A 378 -1.77 -2.49 21.16
C ASN A 378 -3.26 -2.19 21.17
N THR A 379 -3.63 -0.94 20.89
CA THR A 379 -5.02 -0.52 20.73
C THR A 379 -5.24 -0.04 19.31
N GLU A 380 -6.25 -0.61 18.66
CA GLU A 380 -6.59 -0.39 17.26
C GLU A 380 -8.09 -0.17 17.12
N VAL A 381 -8.51 0.54 16.07
CA VAL A 381 -9.94 0.78 15.79
C VAL A 381 -10.32 0.34 14.40
N HIS A 382 -11.58 -0.03 14.23
CA HIS A 382 -12.15 -0.57 13.01
C HIS A 382 -13.46 0.10 12.62
N HIS A 383 -13.77 0.04 11.33
CA HIS A 383 -14.74 0.82 10.59
C HIS A 383 -15.82 0.04 9.84
#